data_AF-A0A182JNX4-F1
#
_entry.id   AF-A0A182JNX4-F1
#
_cell.length_a   1.000
_cell.length_b   1.000
_cell.length_c   1.000
_cell.angle_alpha   90.00
_cell.angle_beta   90.00
_cell.angle_gamma   90.00
#
_symmetry.space_group_name_H-M   'P 1'
#
loop_
_entity.id
_entity.type
_entity.pdbx_description
1 polymer ?
#
loop_
_entity_poly.entity_id
_entity_poly.type
_entity_poly.pdbx_seq_one_letter_code
_entity_poly.pdbx_strand_id
1 'polypeptide(L)'
;MFTKFKELKTKEEQATSEELQEHANKVMNTLDEGIRGLDDLDTFFEFIHQVGASHRRIPGFKQEYFWRIEEPFLSAVSTTLGDRYTQNVEGIYKLTIKFIIENLVAGYEASANNNVDNTTTSNSKPATKLPDEPNRAS
;
A
#
# COMPACT_ATOMS: atom_id res chain seq x y z
N MET A 1 -7.91 -6.71 -7.30
CA MET A 1 -9.07 -6.07 -6.68
C MET A 1 -10.11 -7.15 -6.42
N PHE A 2 -10.76 -7.19 -5.26
CA PHE A 2 -11.65 -8.27 -4.79
C PHE A 2 -12.61 -8.76 -5.88
N THR A 3 -12.34 -9.91 -6.49
CA THR A 3 -13.08 -10.39 -7.66
C THR A 3 -14.36 -11.09 -7.26
N LYS A 4 -14.35 -11.80 -6.12
CA LYS A 4 -15.53 -12.50 -5.59
C LYS A 4 -16.49 -11.56 -4.87
N PHE A 5 -15.97 -10.46 -4.31
CA PHE A 5 -16.76 -9.45 -3.63
C PHE A 5 -17.66 -8.61 -4.55
N LYS A 6 -17.25 -8.38 -5.81
CA LYS A 6 -18.00 -7.53 -6.77
C LYS A 6 -19.41 -8.04 -7.08
N GLU A 7 -19.67 -9.32 -6.82
CA GLU A 7 -20.95 -9.96 -7.11
C GLU A 7 -21.95 -9.85 -5.94
N LEU A 8 -21.47 -9.47 -4.75
CA LEU A 8 -22.27 -9.35 -3.53
C LEU A 8 -22.97 -7.99 -3.49
N LYS A 9 -24.31 -7.98 -3.51
CA LYS A 9 -25.11 -6.75 -3.68
C LYS A 9 -25.73 -6.25 -2.39
N THR A 10 -25.89 -7.10 -1.38
CA THR A 10 -26.48 -6.74 -0.09
C THR A 10 -25.42 -6.57 1.00
N LYS A 11 -25.75 -5.78 2.04
CA LYS A 11 -24.85 -5.58 3.19
C LYS A 11 -24.61 -6.88 3.96
N GLU A 12 -25.62 -7.74 4.10
CA GLU A 12 -25.48 -9.05 4.74
C GLU A 12 -24.52 -9.98 3.98
N GLU A 13 -24.61 -10.03 2.65
CA GLU A 13 -23.70 -10.83 1.82
C GLU A 13 -22.26 -10.32 1.92
N GLN A 14 -22.08 -9.00 1.88
CA GLN A 14 -20.76 -8.37 2.01
C GLN A 14 -20.14 -8.63 3.38
N ALA A 15 -20.93 -8.57 4.45
CA ALA A 15 -20.47 -8.81 5.82
C ALA A 15 -20.01 -10.26 6.06
N THR A 16 -20.56 -11.22 5.33
CA THR A 16 -20.19 -12.65 5.40
C THR A 16 -19.11 -13.07 4.41
N SER A 17 -18.59 -12.12 3.61
CA SER A 17 -17.51 -12.38 2.66
C SER A 17 -16.20 -12.68 3.38
N GLU A 18 -15.71 -13.90 3.24
CA GLU A 18 -14.41 -14.34 3.78
C GLU A 18 -13.26 -13.47 3.24
N GLU A 19 -13.25 -13.17 1.94
CA GLU A 19 -12.24 -12.32 1.30
C GLU A 19 -12.21 -10.89 1.91
N LEU A 20 -13.38 -10.33 2.21
CA LEU A 20 -13.47 -9.02 2.86
C LEU A 20 -13.03 -9.10 4.33
N GLN A 21 -13.44 -10.13 5.05
CA GLN A 21 -13.07 -10.33 6.46
C GLN A 21 -11.56 -10.51 6.61
N GLU A 22 -10.92 -11.31 5.78
CA GLU A 22 -9.47 -11.49 5.78
C GLU A 22 -8.74 -10.17 5.51
N HIS A 23 -9.23 -9.36 4.57
CA HIS A 23 -8.63 -8.07 4.30
C HIS A 23 -8.87 -7.08 5.44
N ALA A 24 -10.08 -7.04 5.99
CA ALA A 24 -10.40 -6.21 7.15
C ALA A 24 -9.48 -6.54 8.34
N ASN A 25 -9.23 -7.83 8.60
CA ASN A 25 -8.29 -8.26 9.63
C ASN A 25 -6.87 -7.76 9.36
N LYS A 26 -6.38 -7.85 8.12
CA LYS A 26 -5.05 -7.32 7.74
C LYS A 26 -4.97 -5.82 7.93
N VAL A 27 -6.02 -5.09 7.56
CA VAL A 27 -6.11 -3.63 7.76
C VAL A 27 -6.08 -3.30 9.25
N MET A 28 -6.91 -3.95 10.07
CA MET A 28 -6.95 -3.69 11.51
C MET A 28 -5.63 -4.04 12.21
N ASN A 29 -4.98 -5.13 11.82
CA ASN A 29 -3.64 -5.47 12.32
C ASN A 29 -2.61 -4.41 11.91
N THR A 30 -2.67 -3.93 10.66
CA THR A 30 -1.78 -2.86 10.19
C THR A 30 -1.98 -1.56 10.98
N LEU A 31 -3.23 -1.23 11.31
CA LEU A 31 -3.56 -0.07 12.15
C LEU A 31 -3.09 -0.27 13.60
N ASP A 32 -3.26 -1.46 14.17
CA ASP A 32 -2.82 -1.78 15.54
C ASP A 32 -1.30 -1.73 15.67
N GLU A 33 -0.58 -2.38 14.75
CA GLU A 33 0.89 -2.29 14.65
C GLU A 33 1.32 -0.84 14.38
N GLY A 34 0.56 -0.12 13.56
CA GLY A 34 0.77 1.30 13.29
C GLY A 34 0.72 2.17 14.55
N ILE A 35 -0.29 1.95 15.39
CA ILE A 35 -0.50 2.69 16.65
C ILE A 35 0.53 2.27 17.70
N ARG A 36 0.83 0.97 17.82
CA ARG A 36 1.85 0.44 18.76
C ARG A 36 3.26 0.88 18.39
N GLY A 37 3.54 0.98 17.09
CA GLY A 37 4.81 1.44 16.55
C GLY A 37 5.01 2.95 16.64
N LEU A 38 4.06 3.74 17.15
CA LEU A 38 4.31 5.18 17.35
C LEU A 38 5.43 5.47 18.35
N ASP A 39 5.76 4.51 19.22
CA ASP A 39 6.93 4.59 20.12
C ASP A 39 8.26 4.25 19.41
N ASP A 40 8.22 3.54 18.28
CA ASP A 40 9.37 3.21 17.41
C ASP A 40 9.02 3.51 15.95
N LEU A 41 9.22 4.79 15.58
CA LEU A 41 8.84 5.31 14.28
C LEU A 41 9.58 4.65 13.12
N ASP A 42 10.80 4.14 13.32
CA ASP A 42 11.57 3.50 12.26
C ASP A 42 10.92 2.17 11.85
N THR A 43 10.58 1.33 12.83
CA THR A 43 9.84 0.09 12.62
C THR A 43 8.46 0.35 12.00
N PHE A 44 7.78 1.41 12.46
CA PHE A 44 6.51 1.84 11.88
C PHE A 44 6.66 2.17 10.38
N PHE A 45 7.63 2.99 10.01
CA PHE A 45 7.82 3.42 8.62
C PHE A 45 8.18 2.26 7.70
N GLU A 46 9.08 1.37 8.13
CA GLU A 46 9.46 0.18 7.35
C GLU A 46 8.23 -0.67 7.02
N PHE A 47 7.44 -0.99 8.04
CA PHE A 47 6.25 -1.82 7.88
C PHE A 47 5.17 -1.13 7.03
N ILE A 48 4.80 0.11 7.35
CA ILE A 48 3.68 0.78 6.68
C ILE A 48 4.03 1.09 5.22
N HIS A 49 5.29 1.42 4.90
CA HIS A 49 5.71 1.64 3.52
C HIS A 49 5.71 0.32 2.73
N GLN A 50 6.09 -0.80 3.34
CA GLN A 50 5.99 -2.12 2.73
C GLN A 50 4.54 -2.49 2.40
N VAL A 51 3.60 -2.21 3.31
CA VAL A 51 2.16 -2.41 3.07
C VAL A 51 1.70 -1.53 1.91
N GLY A 52 2.05 -0.25 1.90
CA GLY A 52 1.77 0.67 0.80
C GLY A 52 2.27 0.15 -0.54
N ALA A 53 3.55 -0.26 -0.60
CA ALA A 53 4.17 -0.83 -1.79
C ALA A 53 3.47 -2.12 -2.27
N SER A 54 2.99 -2.96 -1.35
CA SER A 54 2.32 -4.21 -1.70
C SER A 54 1.05 -4.00 -2.54
N HIS A 55 0.36 -2.88 -2.37
CA HIS A 55 -0.87 -2.56 -3.11
C HIS A 55 -0.62 -2.26 -4.59
N ARG A 56 0.63 -1.98 -5.01
CA ARG A 56 1.01 -1.89 -6.43
C ARG A 56 0.80 -3.18 -7.20
N ARG A 57 0.91 -4.32 -6.50
CA ARG A 57 0.72 -5.64 -7.11
C ARG A 57 -0.75 -5.93 -7.42
N ILE A 58 -1.68 -5.06 -7.00
CA ILE A 58 -3.11 -5.21 -7.22
C ILE A 58 -3.49 -4.51 -8.53
N PRO A 59 -3.91 -5.23 -9.57
CA PRO A 59 -4.28 -4.63 -10.85
C PRO A 59 -5.41 -3.61 -10.70
N GLY A 60 -5.19 -2.41 -11.24
CA GLY A 60 -6.17 -1.32 -11.24
C GLY A 60 -6.34 -0.60 -9.89
N PHE A 61 -5.53 -0.92 -8.88
CA PHE A 61 -5.52 -0.16 -7.64
C PHE A 61 -4.98 1.25 -7.89
N LYS A 62 -5.58 2.24 -7.21
CA LYS A 62 -5.16 3.63 -7.29
C LYS A 62 -4.99 4.18 -5.87
N GLN A 63 -4.02 5.06 -5.69
CA GLN A 63 -3.68 5.59 -4.36
C GLN A 63 -4.83 6.32 -3.68
N GLU A 64 -5.74 6.92 -4.46
CA GLU A 64 -6.92 7.61 -3.93
C GLU A 64 -7.88 6.64 -3.21
N TYR A 65 -7.72 5.34 -3.41
CA TYR A 65 -8.50 4.33 -2.70
C TYR A 65 -8.08 4.19 -1.23
N PHE A 66 -6.83 4.51 -0.86
CA PHE A 66 -6.44 4.52 0.56
C PHE A 66 -7.25 5.55 1.35
N TRP A 67 -7.48 6.73 0.80
CA TRP A 67 -8.27 7.78 1.43
C TRP A 67 -9.75 7.44 1.65
N ARG A 68 -10.26 6.39 1.00
CA ARG A 68 -11.66 5.96 1.16
C ARG A 68 -11.96 5.37 2.53
N ILE A 69 -10.93 5.00 3.30
CA ILE A 69 -11.11 4.39 4.63
C ILE A 69 -11.22 5.41 5.77
N GLU A 70 -10.79 6.66 5.56
CA GLU A 70 -10.67 7.66 6.63
C GLU A 70 -12.01 7.90 7.36
N GLU A 71 -13.05 8.27 6.61
CA GLU A 71 -14.37 8.55 7.21
C GLU A 71 -15.02 7.30 7.81
N PRO A 72 -15.06 6.13 7.13
CA PRO A 72 -15.60 4.91 7.74
C PRO A 72 -14.88 4.51 9.02
N PHE A 73 -13.56 4.68 9.08
CA PHE A 73 -12.78 4.42 10.29
C PHE A 73 -13.17 5.36 11.44
N LEU A 74 -13.21 6.67 11.19
CA LEU A 74 -13.59 7.66 12.22
C LEU A 74 -15.02 7.45 12.70
N SER A 75 -15.94 7.15 11.80
CA SER A 75 -17.34 6.83 12.11
C SER A 75 -17.46 5.58 12.98
N ALA A 76 -16.69 4.52 12.66
CA ALA A 76 -16.62 3.30 13.45
C ALA A 76 -16.07 3.58 14.86
N VAL A 77 -14.96 4.31 14.97
CA VAL A 77 -14.36 4.67 16.27
C VAL A 77 -15.32 5.49 17.12
N SER A 78 -15.96 6.51 16.55
CA SER A 78 -16.95 7.33 17.25
C SER A 78 -18.12 6.47 17.76
N THR A 79 -18.62 5.56 16.93
CA THR A 79 -19.71 4.65 17.31
C THR A 79 -19.27 3.69 18.42
N THR A 80 -18.07 3.13 18.34
CA THR A 80 -17.53 2.19 19.33
C THR A 80 -17.24 2.85 20.68
N LEU A 81 -16.79 4.11 20.69
CA LEU A 81 -16.44 4.81 21.92
C LEU A 81 -17.62 5.53 22.57
N GLY A 82 -18.68 5.86 21.82
CA GLY A 82 -19.88 6.51 22.33
C GLY A 82 -19.53 7.78 23.11
N ASP A 83 -20.01 7.89 24.35
CA ASP A 83 -19.78 9.04 25.23
C ASP A 83 -18.30 9.31 25.55
N ARG A 84 -17.41 8.32 25.36
CA ARG A 84 -15.95 8.51 25.52
C ARG A 84 -15.31 9.21 24.32
N TYR A 85 -16.02 9.36 23.20
CA TYR A 85 -15.55 10.06 22.02
C TYR A 85 -15.65 11.58 22.21
N THR A 86 -14.78 12.10 23.07
CA THR A 86 -14.66 13.55 23.32
C THR A 86 -13.96 14.25 22.16
N GLN A 87 -14.06 15.58 22.09
CA GLN A 87 -13.37 16.38 21.07
C GLN A 87 -11.85 16.17 21.04
N ASN A 88 -11.23 15.92 22.20
CA ASN A 88 -9.81 15.58 22.27
C ASN A 88 -9.51 14.22 21.63
N VAL A 89 -10.35 13.22 21.93
CA VAL A 89 -10.23 11.87 21.36
C VAL A 89 -10.44 11.91 19.85
N GLU A 90 -11.44 12.65 19.37
CA GLU A 90 -11.66 12.89 17.94
C GLU A 90 -10.43 13.47 17.25
N GLY A 91 -9.81 14.49 17.86
CA GLY A 91 -8.58 15.10 17.34
C GLY A 91 -7.43 14.11 17.19
N ILE A 92 -7.23 13.25 18.20
CA ILE A 92 -6.19 12.21 18.19
C ILE A 92 -6.45 11.22 17.05
N TYR A 93 -7.65 10.65 16.95
CA TYR A 93 -7.95 9.66 15.92
C TYR A 93 -7.87 10.23 14.50
N LYS A 94 -8.30 11.48 14.28
CA LYS A 94 -8.14 12.18 13.00
C LYS A 94 -6.67 12.32 12.60
N LEU A 95 -5.82 12.72 13.54
CA LEU A 95 -4.39 12.84 13.28
C LEU A 95 -3.76 11.48 12.98
N THR A 96 -4.06 10.47 13.80
CA THR A 96 -3.50 9.12 13.66
C THR A 96 -3.87 8.48 12.32
N ILE A 97 -5.16 8.47 11.94
CA ILE A 97 -5.57 7.81 10.68
C ILE A 97 -4.99 8.52 9.46
N LYS A 98 -4.95 9.86 9.49
CA LYS A 98 -4.35 10.65 8.42
C LYS A 98 -2.87 10.33 8.27
N PHE A 99 -2.13 10.31 9.38
CA PHE A 99 -0.70 9.96 9.39
C PHE A 99 -0.42 8.58 8.81
N ILE A 100 -1.24 7.58 9.15
CA ILE A 100 -1.12 6.23 8.60
C ILE A 100 -1.39 6.22 7.08
N ILE A 101 -2.47 6.86 6.63
CA ILE A 101 -2.84 6.90 5.20
C ILE A 101 -1.77 7.62 4.38
N GLU A 102 -1.25 8.75 4.85
CA GLU A 102 -0.18 9.49 4.19
C GLU A 102 1.07 8.62 3.99
N ASN A 103 1.43 7.81 4.99
CA ASN A 103 2.58 6.91 4.87
C ASN A 103 2.31 5.68 4.00
N LEU A 104 1.08 5.14 3.98
CA LEU A 104 0.69 4.13 3.00
C LEU A 104 0.84 4.63 1.57
N VAL A 105 0.38 5.86 1.31
CA VAL A 105 0.54 6.52 0.00
C VAL A 105 2.02 6.73 -0.31
N ALA A 106 2.83 7.21 0.64
CA ALA A 106 4.26 7.40 0.43
C ALA A 106 4.98 6.09 0.03
N GLY A 107 4.70 4.97 0.73
CA GLY A 107 5.25 3.66 0.36
C GLY A 107 4.76 3.16 -1.02
N TYR A 108 3.49 3.42 -1.33
CA TYR A 108 2.92 3.12 -2.65
C TYR A 108 3.60 3.93 -3.77
N GLU A 109 3.93 5.20 -3.54
CA GLU A 109 4.62 6.07 -4.51
C GLU A 109 6.10 5.73 -4.64
N ALA A 110 6.82 5.53 -3.55
CA ALA A 110 8.26 5.21 -3.55
C ALA A 110 8.56 3.92 -4.34
N SER A 111 7.69 2.91 -4.24
CA SER A 111 7.84 1.66 -4.99
C SER A 111 7.58 1.78 -6.50
N ALA A 112 6.93 2.85 -6.98
CA ALA A 112 6.87 3.13 -8.42
C ALA A 112 8.21 3.62 -8.95
N ASN A 113 8.88 4.50 -8.21
CA ASN A 113 10.14 5.10 -8.67
C ASN A 113 11.26 4.04 -8.73
N ASN A 114 11.27 3.07 -7.81
CA ASN A 114 12.23 1.96 -7.81
C ASN A 114 12.04 0.96 -8.98
N ASN A 115 10.87 0.93 -9.62
CA ASN A 115 10.64 0.07 -10.81
C ASN A 115 11.12 0.71 -12.12
N VAL A 116 11.35 2.03 -12.14
CA VAL A 116 11.82 2.73 -13.34
C VAL A 116 13.32 2.49 -13.56
N ASP A 117 14.11 2.38 -12.49
CA ASP A 117 15.57 2.24 -12.58
C ASP A 117 16.06 0.85 -13.01
N ASN A 118 15.26 -0.21 -12.89
CA ASN A 118 15.67 -1.57 -13.27
C ASN A 118 15.36 -1.94 -14.74
N THR A 119 14.72 -1.07 -15.51
CA THR A 119 14.33 -1.36 -16.91
C THR A 119 15.27 -0.74 -17.95
N THR A 120 16.18 0.16 -17.55
CA THR A 120 17.02 0.93 -18.51
C THR A 120 18.44 0.37 -18.72
N THR A 121 18.90 -0.62 -17.94
CA THR A 121 20.32 -1.09 -18.02
C THR A 121 20.51 -2.45 -18.72
N SER A 122 19.52 -2.94 -19.47
CA SER A 122 19.71 -4.14 -20.31
C SER A 122 19.19 -3.93 -21.73
N ASN A 123 19.79 -2.98 -22.48
CA ASN A 123 19.91 -3.09 -23.94
C ASN A 123 20.84 -2.03 -24.55
N SER A 124 22.13 -2.34 -24.61
CA SER A 124 23.04 -1.92 -25.69
C SER A 124 24.20 -2.93 -25.70
N LYS A 125 24.66 -3.57 -26.78
CA LYS A 125 24.54 -3.41 -28.23
C LYS A 125 25.02 -4.75 -28.87
N PRO A 126 24.63 -5.13 -30.11
CA PRO A 126 25.00 -6.42 -30.70
C PRO A 126 26.49 -6.50 -31.05
N ALA A 127 27.08 -7.69 -30.90
CA ALA A 127 28.44 -8.01 -31.31
C ALA A 127 28.69 -7.66 -32.78
N THR A 128 29.57 -6.70 -33.02
CA THR A 128 30.07 -6.39 -34.38
C THR A 128 31.27 -7.28 -34.64
N LYS A 129 31.12 -8.17 -35.62
CA LYS A 129 32.12 -9.11 -36.11
C LYS A 129 33.36 -8.35 -36.63
N LEU A 130 34.55 -8.67 -36.13
CA LEU A 130 35.83 -8.18 -36.67
C LEU A 130 36.01 -8.66 -38.13
N PRO A 131 36.50 -7.83 -39.06
CA PRO A 131 36.99 -8.31 -40.34
C PRO A 131 38.41 -8.89 -40.22
N ASP A 132 38.67 -9.97 -40.96
CA ASP A 132 39.96 -10.67 -41.05
C ASP A 132 41.09 -9.74 -41.56
N GLU A 133 42.25 -9.78 -40.90
CA GLU A 133 43.49 -9.13 -41.33
C GLU A 133 44.10 -9.85 -42.56
N PRO A 134 44.63 -9.11 -43.55
CA PRO A 134 45.33 -9.72 -44.67
C PRO A 134 46.76 -10.13 -44.30
N ASN A 135 47.00 -11.42 -44.50
CA ASN A 135 48.26 -12.13 -44.65
C ASN A 135 49.44 -11.25 -45.13
N ARG A 136 50.48 -11.10 -44.30
CA ARG A 136 51.78 -10.54 -44.67
C ARG A 136 52.71 -11.69 -45.05
N ALA A 137 52.93 -11.90 -46.34
CA ALA A 137 53.95 -12.80 -46.86
C ALA A 137 55.01 -12.01 -47.66
N SER A 138 56.25 -12.17 -47.19
CA SER A 138 57.56 -11.95 -47.83
C SER A 138 57.92 -10.55 -48.34
#